data_AF-A0A8S4BSW1-F1
#
_entry.id   AF-A0A8S4BSW1-F1
#
_cell.length_a   1.000
_cell.length_b   1.000
_cell.length_c   1.000
_cell.angle_alpha   90.00
_cell.angle_beta   90.00
_cell.angle_gamma   90.00
#
_symmetry.space_group_name_H-M   'P 1'
#
loop_
_entity.id
_entity.type
_entity.pdbx_description
1 polymer ?
#
loop_
_entity_poly.entity_id
_entity_poly.type
_entity_poly.pdbx_seq_one_letter_code
_entity_poly.pdbx_strand_id
1 'polypeptide(L)'
;FTFFDPNDPACQEILSDPRTSVPQLFAIVRQWVPQVQHKIDLIGNEILKRGCHVNDRDGLTDMTLLHYSCDPAAALRLSSRLISLGADVSLRSRWTNMNALHYAAYFDVPELIRVLLKAAKPR
;
A
#
# COMPACT_ATOMS: atom_id res chain seq x y z
N PHE A 1 12.89 19.97 3.76
CA PHE A 1 12.76 18.51 3.54
C PHE A 1 12.11 18.30 2.19
N THR A 2 12.75 17.55 1.29
CA THR A 2 12.19 17.20 -0.02
C THR A 2 11.54 15.83 0.11
N PHE A 3 10.27 15.71 -0.30
CA PHE A 3 9.58 14.42 -0.32
C PHE A 3 10.14 13.52 -1.42
N PHE A 4 9.98 12.21 -1.26
CA PHE A 4 10.36 11.25 -2.29
C PHE A 4 9.49 11.48 -3.54
N ASP A 5 10.12 11.67 -4.69
CA ASP A 5 9.42 11.82 -5.97
C ASP A 5 9.70 10.61 -6.86
N PRO A 6 8.77 9.66 -7.00
CA PRO A 6 8.97 8.48 -7.84
C PRO A 6 9.06 8.81 -9.36
N ASN A 7 8.91 10.07 -9.76
CA ASN A 7 9.19 10.51 -11.13
C ASN A 7 10.63 11.01 -11.32
N ASP A 8 11.37 11.27 -10.25
CA ASP A 8 12.79 11.61 -10.28
C ASP A 8 13.63 10.34 -10.58
N PRO A 9 14.54 10.36 -11.58
CA PRO A 9 15.40 9.23 -11.90
C PRO A 9 16.20 8.68 -10.69
N ALA A 10 16.71 9.54 -9.81
CA ALA A 10 17.45 9.12 -8.63
C ALA A 10 16.55 8.39 -7.62
N CYS A 11 15.29 8.78 -7.50
CA CYS A 11 14.31 8.07 -6.70
C CYS A 11 13.94 6.71 -7.33
N GLN A 12 13.85 6.63 -8.66
CA GLN A 12 13.60 5.36 -9.35
C GLN A 12 14.75 4.37 -9.19
N GLU A 13 16.00 4.85 -9.17
CA GLU A 13 17.17 4.04 -8.83
C GLU A 13 17.04 3.45 -7.41
N ILE A 14 16.59 4.25 -6.43
CA ILE A 14 16.35 3.74 -5.06
C ILE A 14 15.28 2.64 -5.04
N LEU A 15 14.20 2.76 -5.81
CA LEU A 15 13.14 1.73 -5.85
C LEU A 15 13.62 0.42 -6.48
N SER A 16 14.45 0.53 -7.52
CA SER A 16 14.95 -0.61 -8.30
C SER A 16 16.22 -1.24 -7.73
N ASP A 17 16.96 -0.55 -6.85
CA ASP A 17 18.17 -1.09 -6.22
C ASP A 17 17.81 -2.31 -5.35
N PRO A 18 18.38 -3.51 -5.63
CA PRO A 18 18.17 -4.70 -4.83
C PRO A 18 18.58 -4.55 -3.35
N ARG A 19 19.47 -3.61 -3.04
CA ARG A 19 19.93 -3.30 -1.68
C ARG A 19 18.93 -2.47 -0.89
N THR A 20 17.98 -1.82 -1.55
CA THR A 20 16.88 -1.11 -0.86
C THR A 20 15.99 -2.14 -0.17
N SER A 21 15.98 -2.10 1.16
CA SER A 21 15.25 -3.05 1.99
C SER A 21 13.75 -2.76 2.04
N VAL A 22 12.96 -3.76 2.42
CA VAL A 22 11.50 -3.62 2.61
C VAL A 22 11.14 -2.50 3.60
N PRO A 23 11.79 -2.34 4.77
CA PRO A 23 11.53 -1.21 5.68
C PRO A 23 11.80 0.17 5.05
N GLN A 24 12.80 0.28 4.17
CA GLN A 24 13.08 1.52 3.43
C GLN A 24 11.98 1.81 2.40
N LEU A 25 11.47 0.80 1.71
CA LEU A 25 10.33 0.97 0.80
C LEU A 25 9.07 1.39 1.58
N PHE A 26 8.80 0.79 2.75
CA PHE A 26 7.72 1.27 3.63
C PHE A 26 7.95 2.71 4.12
N ALA A 27 9.19 3.16 4.30
CA ALA A 27 9.48 4.55 4.63
C ALA A 27 9.03 5.54 3.54
N ILE A 28 9.06 5.12 2.27
CA ILE A 28 8.54 5.90 1.16
C ILE A 28 7.01 5.92 1.22
N VAL A 29 6.38 4.75 1.36
CA VAL A 29 4.92 4.61 1.41
C VAL A 29 4.28 5.41 2.55
N ARG A 30 4.95 5.50 3.70
CA ARG A 30 4.52 6.28 4.87
C ARG A 30 4.43 7.79 4.65
N GLN A 31 4.92 8.32 3.54
CA GLN A 31 4.89 9.77 3.30
C GLN A 31 3.49 10.28 2.95
N TRP A 32 2.58 9.43 2.45
CA TRP A 32 1.21 9.81 2.08
C TRP A 32 1.09 11.03 1.15
N VAL A 33 2.16 11.36 0.43
CA VAL A 33 2.20 12.46 -0.53
C VAL A 33 1.62 12.01 -1.88
N PRO A 34 0.95 12.90 -2.64
CA PRO A 34 0.26 12.54 -3.88
C PRO A 34 1.13 11.77 -4.87
N GLN A 35 2.38 12.19 -5.08
CA GLN A 35 3.29 11.55 -6.02
C GLN A 35 3.64 10.10 -5.63
N VAL A 36 3.77 9.80 -4.34
CA VAL A 36 3.97 8.43 -3.84
C VAL A 36 2.70 7.61 -4.03
N GLN A 37 1.53 8.18 -3.72
CA GLN A 37 0.25 7.50 -3.84
C GLN A 37 -0.08 7.16 -5.31
N HIS A 38 0.18 8.04 -6.26
CA HIS A 38 0.04 7.78 -7.70
C HIS A 38 0.93 6.63 -8.23
N LYS A 39 1.98 6.27 -7.48
CA LYS A 39 2.94 5.19 -7.82
C LYS A 39 2.95 4.08 -6.78
N ILE A 40 1.92 4.01 -5.93
CA ILE A 40 1.88 3.06 -4.81
C ILE A 40 1.90 1.61 -5.30
N ASP A 41 1.36 1.35 -6.48
CA ASP A 41 1.39 0.05 -7.13
C ASP A 41 2.80 -0.38 -7.52
N LEU A 42 3.62 0.53 -8.04
CA LEU A 42 5.02 0.25 -8.35
C LEU A 42 5.80 -0.06 -7.07
N ILE A 43 5.66 0.78 -6.03
CA ILE A 43 6.37 0.58 -4.76
C ILE A 43 5.90 -0.71 -4.06
N GLY A 44 4.60 -0.98 -4.07
CA GLY A 44 4.01 -2.21 -3.54
C GLY A 44 4.53 -3.45 -4.26
N ASN A 45 4.65 -3.42 -5.58
CA ASN A 45 5.24 -4.52 -6.36
C ASN A 45 6.70 -4.76 -6.01
N GLU A 46 7.48 -3.70 -5.80
CA GLU A 46 8.88 -3.81 -5.35
C GLU A 46 9.00 -4.44 -3.94
N ILE A 47 8.04 -4.16 -3.05
CA ILE A 47 7.95 -4.80 -1.73
C ILE A 47 7.64 -6.30 -1.88
N LEU A 48 6.66 -6.66 -2.72
CA LEU A 48 6.30 -8.07 -2.97
C LEU A 48 7.44 -8.86 -3.63
N LYS A 49 8.15 -8.27 -4.59
CA LYS A 49 9.32 -8.89 -5.25
C LYS A 49 10.43 -9.26 -4.27
N ARG A 50 10.55 -8.54 -3.16
CA ARG A 50 11.53 -8.78 -2.09
C ARG A 50 11.08 -9.84 -1.07
N GLY A 51 10.03 -10.60 -1.38
CA GLY A 51 9.55 -11.73 -0.59
C GLY A 51 8.57 -11.36 0.53
N CYS A 52 8.11 -10.10 0.57
CA CYS A 52 7.09 -9.66 1.52
C CYS A 52 5.76 -10.36 1.21
N HIS A 53 5.14 -10.97 2.23
CA HIS A 53 3.82 -11.57 2.09
C HIS A 53 2.74 -10.48 2.10
N VAL A 54 1.62 -10.71 1.40
CA VAL A 54 0.55 -9.69 1.23
C VAL A 54 -0.12 -9.24 2.54
N ASN A 55 0.01 -10.04 3.60
CA ASN A 55 -0.49 -9.74 4.94
C ASN A 55 0.60 -9.33 5.93
N ASP A 56 1.86 -9.20 5.47
CA ASP A 56 2.91 -8.67 6.32
C ASP A 56 2.62 -7.21 6.68
N ARG A 57 3.05 -6.84 7.87
CA ARG A 57 2.78 -5.54 8.47
C ARG A 57 4.05 -4.70 8.52
N ASP A 58 3.91 -3.42 8.21
CA ASP A 58 4.96 -2.43 8.49
C ASP A 58 5.20 -2.38 10.00
N GLY A 59 6.46 -2.59 10.41
CA GLY A 59 6.83 -2.67 11.83
C GLY A 59 6.58 -1.37 12.62
N LEU A 60 6.44 -0.22 11.94
CA LEU A 60 6.17 1.05 12.62
C LEU A 60 4.67 1.36 12.78
N THR A 61 3.84 0.95 11.83
CA THR A 61 2.41 1.31 11.78
C THR A 61 1.47 0.13 11.97
N ASP A 62 2.00 -1.10 11.99
CA ASP A 62 1.22 -2.34 11.99
C ASP A 62 0.23 -2.44 10.79
N MET A 63 0.45 -1.64 9.74
CA MET A 63 -0.39 -1.59 8.54
C MET A 63 0.13 -2.56 7.47
N THR A 64 -0.76 -3.26 6.79
CA THR A 64 -0.43 -4.01 5.56
C THR A 64 -0.43 -3.09 4.34
N LEU A 65 0.11 -3.56 3.20
CA LEU A 65 0.07 -2.80 1.94
C LEU A 65 -1.34 -2.36 1.52
N LEU A 66 -2.37 -3.17 1.80
CA LEU A 66 -3.77 -2.81 1.52
C LEU A 66 -4.25 -1.58 2.28
N HIS A 67 -3.68 -1.27 3.44
CA HIS A 67 -4.07 -0.08 4.17
C HIS A 67 -3.50 1.20 3.56
N TYR A 68 -2.36 1.10 2.86
CA TYR A 68 -1.63 2.24 2.30
C TYR A 68 -2.11 2.68 0.92
N SER A 69 -2.96 1.88 0.29
CA SER A 69 -3.47 2.12 -1.06
C SER A 69 -4.68 3.05 -0.99
N CYS A 70 -4.48 4.35 -1.27
CA CYS A 70 -5.56 5.35 -1.17
C CYS A 70 -5.72 6.27 -2.40
N ASP A 71 -4.84 6.22 -3.39
CA ASP A 71 -5.08 6.89 -4.68
C ASP A 71 -6.05 6.10 -5.59
N PRO A 72 -7.11 6.69 -6.18
CA PRO A 72 -8.13 5.93 -6.91
C PRO A 72 -7.58 4.98 -7.99
N ALA A 73 -6.64 5.41 -8.82
CA ALA A 73 -6.17 4.60 -9.95
C ALA A 73 -5.10 3.60 -9.53
N ALA A 74 -4.08 4.06 -8.79
CA ALA A 74 -2.98 3.20 -8.37
C ALA A 74 -3.37 2.24 -7.23
N ALA A 75 -4.20 2.70 -6.28
CA ALA A 75 -4.73 1.84 -5.23
C ALA A 75 -5.59 0.72 -5.78
N LEU A 76 -6.40 0.96 -6.81
CA LEU A 76 -7.24 -0.09 -7.38
C LEU A 76 -6.41 -1.22 -8.00
N ARG A 77 -5.34 -0.88 -8.74
CA ARG A 77 -4.42 -1.87 -9.32
C ARG A 77 -3.71 -2.68 -8.24
N LEU A 78 -3.12 -1.99 -7.27
CA LEU A 78 -2.40 -2.65 -6.17
C LEU A 78 -3.36 -3.51 -5.34
N SER A 79 -4.50 -2.97 -4.91
CA SER A 79 -5.46 -3.67 -4.06
C SER A 79 -6.04 -4.90 -4.73
N SER A 80 -6.42 -4.79 -6.01
CA SER A 80 -6.92 -5.95 -6.77
C SER A 80 -5.88 -7.05 -6.85
N ARG A 81 -4.60 -6.69 -7.02
CA ARG A 81 -3.48 -7.65 -7.03
C ARG A 81 -3.24 -8.26 -5.65
N LEU A 82 -3.25 -7.47 -4.59
CA LEU A 82 -3.08 -7.96 -3.22
C LEU A 82 -4.20 -8.95 -2.86
N ILE A 83 -5.45 -8.59 -3.17
CA ILE A 83 -6.62 -9.44 -2.94
C ILE A 83 -6.52 -10.74 -3.74
N SER A 84 -6.12 -10.69 -5.02
CA SER A 84 -5.96 -11.91 -5.83
C SER A 84 -4.84 -12.83 -5.33
N LEU A 85 -3.86 -12.28 -4.63
CA LEU A 85 -2.79 -13.01 -3.93
C LEU A 85 -3.20 -13.46 -2.51
N GLY A 86 -4.44 -13.25 -2.08
CA GLY A 86 -4.95 -13.73 -0.79
C GLY A 86 -4.81 -12.73 0.36
N ALA A 87 -4.70 -11.43 0.08
CA ALA A 87 -4.68 -10.42 1.12
C ALA A 87 -5.99 -10.41 1.93
N ASP A 88 -5.86 -10.40 3.26
CA ASP A 88 -6.98 -10.38 4.19
C ASP A 88 -7.43 -8.94 4.44
N VAL A 89 -8.56 -8.58 3.82
CA VAL A 89 -9.18 -7.24 3.93
C VAL A 89 -9.74 -6.94 5.32
N SER A 90 -9.82 -7.93 6.20
CA SER A 90 -10.33 -7.78 7.57
C SER A 90 -9.27 -7.33 8.57
N LEU A 91 -7.98 -7.46 8.22
CA LEU A 91 -6.87 -7.08 9.10
C LEU A 91 -6.95 -5.61 9.48
N ARG A 92 -6.75 -5.35 10.77
CA ARG A 92 -6.75 -3.99 11.34
C ARG A 92 -5.34 -3.66 11.81
N SER A 93 -4.92 -2.42 11.60
CA SER A 93 -3.73 -1.88 12.25
C SER A 93 -3.95 -1.82 13.76
N ARG A 94 -2.95 -2.24 14.54
CA ARG A 94 -2.95 -2.16 16.00
C ARG A 94 -3.16 -0.74 16.53
N TRP A 95 -2.61 0.27 15.86
CA TRP A 95 -2.58 1.64 16.41
C TRP A 95 -3.86 2.41 16.14
N THR A 96 -4.42 2.28 14.94
CA THR A 96 -5.65 2.98 14.55
C THR A 96 -6.90 2.12 14.75
N ASN A 97 -6.71 0.82 14.94
CA ASN A 97 -7.80 -0.15 14.88
C ASN A 97 -8.62 0.00 13.59
N MET A 98 -8.01 0.38 12.46
CA MET A 98 -8.66 0.53 11.16
C MET A 98 -8.18 -0.57 10.20
N ASN A 99 -9.09 -1.12 9.40
CA ASN A 99 -8.75 -1.93 8.22
C ASN A 99 -8.75 -1.07 6.95
N ALA A 100 -8.34 -1.66 5.82
CA ALA A 100 -8.28 -0.98 4.51
C ALA A 100 -9.60 -0.29 4.10
N LEU A 101 -10.76 -0.83 4.47
CA LEU A 101 -12.06 -0.23 4.14
C LEU A 101 -12.27 1.12 4.83
N HIS A 102 -11.82 1.25 6.08
CA HIS A 102 -11.92 2.52 6.81
C HIS A 102 -10.99 3.57 6.18
N TYR A 103 -9.81 3.19 5.72
CA TYR A 103 -8.90 4.09 5.01
C TYR A 103 -9.49 4.52 3.66
N ALA A 104 -10.06 3.59 2.88
CA ALA A 104 -10.74 3.91 1.62
C ALA A 104 -11.89 4.92 1.82
N ALA A 105 -12.64 4.80 2.92
CA ALA A 105 -13.68 5.78 3.27
C ALA A 105 -13.10 7.13 3.72
N TYR A 106 -12.03 7.12 4.52
CA TYR A 106 -11.38 8.35 5.00
C TYR A 106 -10.81 9.19 3.84
N PHE A 107 -10.26 8.54 2.82
CA PHE A 107 -9.69 9.19 1.64
C PHE A 107 -10.66 9.35 0.46
N ASP A 108 -11.96 9.08 0.66
CA ASP A 108 -13.01 9.21 -0.35
C ASP A 108 -12.73 8.46 -1.67
N VAL A 109 -12.46 7.15 -1.56
CA VAL A 109 -12.11 6.28 -2.69
C VAL A 109 -13.22 5.24 -2.94
N PRO A 110 -14.35 5.62 -3.56
CA PRO A 110 -15.54 4.77 -3.67
C PRO A 110 -15.30 3.48 -4.46
N GLU A 111 -14.44 3.48 -5.47
CA GLU A 111 -14.08 2.29 -6.25
C GLU A 111 -13.35 1.26 -5.39
N LEU A 112 -12.45 1.72 -4.52
CA LEU A 112 -11.72 0.85 -3.60
C LEU A 112 -12.66 0.28 -2.54
N ILE A 113 -13.61 1.06 -2.03
CA ILE A 113 -14.68 0.58 -1.14
C ILE A 113 -15.41 -0.60 -1.79
N ARG A 114 -15.82 -0.46 -3.06
CA ARG A 114 -16.52 -1.53 -3.80
C ARG A 114 -15.68 -2.81 -3.90
N VAL A 115 -14.39 -2.68 -4.23
CA VAL A 115 -13.47 -3.82 -4.33
C VAL A 115 -13.27 -4.52 -2.99
N LEU A 116 -13.06 -3.76 -1.91
CA LEU A 116 -12.85 -4.30 -0.57
C LEU A 116 -14.11 -5.00 -0.04
N LEU A 117 -15.29 -4.42 -0.25
CA LEU A 117 -16.56 -5.04 0.15
C LEU A 117 -16.84 -6.34 -0.61
N LYS A 118 -16.51 -6.41 -1.90
CA LYS A 118 -16.64 -7.64 -2.70
C LYS A 118 -15.70 -8.75 -2.22
N ALA A 119 -14.52 -8.37 -1.72
CA ALA A 119 -13.53 -9.31 -1.19
C ALA A 119 -13.79 -9.71 0.27
N ALA A 120 -14.62 -8.97 1.00
CA ALA A 120 -14.94 -9.27 2.38
C ALA A 120 -15.80 -10.55 2.47
N LYS A 121 -15.43 -11.43 3.41
CA LYS A 121 -16.22 -12.62 3.71
C LYS A 121 -17.43 -12.23 4.58
N PRO A 122 -18.62 -12.81 4.33
CA PRO A 122 -19.73 -12.73 5.27
C PRO A 122 -19.29 -13.26 6.64
N ARG A 123 -19.77 -12.63 7.71
CA ARG A 123 -19.58 -13.12 9.08
C ARG A 123 -20.57 -14.23 9.39
#